data_AF-A0A971IH71-F1
#
_entry.id   AF-A0A971IH71-F1
#
_cell.length_a   1.000
_cell.length_b   1.000
_cell.length_c   1.000
_cell.angle_alpha   90.00
_cell.angle_beta   90.00
_cell.angle_gamma   90.00
#
_symmetry.space_group_name_H-M   'P 1'
#
loop_
_entity.id
_entity.type
_entity.pdbx_description
1 polymer ?
#
loop_
_entity_poly.entity_id
_entity_poly.type
_entity_poly.pdbx_seq_one_letter_code
_entity_poly.pdbx_strand_id
1 'polypeptide(L)'
;MSSVMIYWLWFLDVLGLKPVASKGFAKHAKPGHHPYVVYMAAKELIRSGRRPEAKELLEKALEKRPSLRCGRLLIHVYIKDQEYQSALDVATHLSRIEPENPWPYLLIGDIQYFFMEDTDGAFESFKHALDICKRLNKKNPLKVAYKRVCRILEEKGMEDELIDHLGEFIKLESSNFHDHEFHILVKGLIDRGRRDEARDILALGIKAYPKSMLLRQDWEDLGFGKQEDLPPVPVRGKLPPPDVQLIPVKTRLFVERDNPVQVMKQYVTQPEPGDIATLSSCVAGLMEGRIFMEGAVEPGFLAKTLSRFVDQKDVPFGGAAPMANPLSMQVLLEEIGTVRTLVAAAAGAVGKLLGKKGWFYVVGGQDAGQIDDVLGSLPPYDYYVIMGPEDPPGLAQAMARELGCEAAIVDANDLGVAWAVGYSQGVDPAWLEEVMSSNPAGNQEQQTPIVVVRRKTSGTRTHVGLRP
;
A
#
# COMPACT_ATOMS: atom_id res chain seq x y z
N MET A 1 23.22 -14.27 -30.70
CA MET A 1 23.85 -13.34 -29.71
C MET A 1 22.88 -12.75 -28.69
N SER A 2 21.63 -12.38 -29.03
CA SER A 2 20.75 -11.69 -28.06
C SER A 2 20.37 -12.52 -26.83
N SER A 3 20.10 -13.82 -26.95
CA SER A 3 19.65 -14.63 -25.81
C SER A 3 20.74 -14.87 -24.76
N VAL A 4 21.99 -15.10 -25.19
CA VAL A 4 23.15 -15.27 -24.26
C VAL A 4 23.36 -14.03 -23.41
N MET A 5 23.24 -12.84 -24.02
CA MET A 5 23.33 -11.57 -23.29
C MET A 5 22.22 -11.44 -22.23
N ILE A 6 20.98 -11.83 -22.56
CA ILE A 6 19.87 -11.79 -21.59
C ILE A 6 20.12 -12.74 -20.41
N TYR A 7 20.60 -13.96 -20.64
CA TYR A 7 20.93 -14.87 -19.55
C TYR A 7 22.07 -14.35 -18.68
N TRP A 8 23.09 -13.72 -19.27
CA TRP A 8 24.16 -13.09 -18.52
C TRP A 8 23.65 -11.93 -17.64
N LEU A 9 22.82 -11.05 -18.20
CA LEU A 9 22.21 -9.95 -17.45
C LEU A 9 21.30 -10.46 -16.33
N TRP A 10 20.56 -11.53 -16.57
CA TRP A 10 19.73 -12.17 -15.53
C TRP A 10 20.60 -12.80 -14.43
N PHE A 11 21.74 -13.39 -14.77
CA PHE A 11 22.68 -13.83 -13.75
C PHE A 11 23.17 -12.67 -12.87
N LEU A 12 23.53 -11.52 -13.46
CA LEU A 12 23.88 -10.31 -12.70
C LEU A 12 22.72 -9.80 -11.83
N ASP A 13 21.49 -9.87 -12.33
CA ASP A 13 20.27 -9.52 -11.59
C ASP A 13 20.10 -10.38 -10.32
N VAL A 14 20.32 -11.70 -10.45
CA VAL A 14 20.27 -12.67 -9.34
C VAL A 14 21.36 -12.38 -8.30
N LEU A 15 22.55 -11.97 -8.74
CA LEU A 15 23.64 -11.55 -7.85
C LEU A 15 23.38 -10.23 -7.13
N GLY A 16 22.31 -9.49 -7.48
CA GLY A 16 21.98 -8.20 -6.90
C GLY A 16 22.65 -7.01 -7.59
N LEU A 17 23.27 -7.20 -8.76
CA LEU A 17 23.83 -6.12 -9.59
C LEU A 17 22.72 -5.44 -10.42
N LYS A 18 21.64 -5.03 -9.74
CA LYS A 18 20.38 -4.53 -10.31
C LYS A 18 20.58 -3.37 -11.30
N PRO A 19 21.37 -2.32 -10.99
CA PRO A 19 21.54 -1.20 -11.91
C PRO A 19 22.24 -1.58 -13.23
N VAL A 20 23.10 -2.59 -13.20
CA VAL A 20 23.80 -3.08 -14.41
C VAL A 20 22.85 -3.94 -15.23
N ALA A 21 22.13 -4.86 -14.56
CA ALA A 21 21.17 -5.74 -15.20
C ALA A 21 20.01 -4.95 -15.84
N SER A 22 19.40 -4.01 -15.12
CA SER A 22 18.25 -3.22 -15.61
C SER A 22 18.61 -2.41 -16.85
N LYS A 23 19.75 -1.70 -16.83
CA LYS A 23 20.28 -0.96 -17.99
C LYS A 23 20.57 -1.86 -19.17
N GLY A 24 21.13 -3.05 -18.91
CA GLY A 24 21.36 -4.05 -19.94
C GLY A 24 20.05 -4.57 -20.55
N PHE A 25 19.05 -4.85 -19.72
CA PHE A 25 17.73 -5.27 -20.18
C PHE A 25 17.06 -4.17 -21.02
N ALA A 26 17.09 -2.91 -20.57
CA ALA A 26 16.56 -1.78 -21.35
C ALA A 26 17.22 -1.65 -22.75
N LYS A 27 18.46 -2.09 -22.90
CA LYS A 27 19.19 -2.05 -24.19
C LYS A 27 18.93 -3.28 -25.07
N HIS A 28 18.68 -4.44 -24.48
CA HIS A 28 18.73 -5.73 -25.19
C HIS A 28 17.45 -6.57 -25.13
N ALA A 29 16.49 -6.20 -24.28
CA ALA A 29 15.22 -6.88 -24.19
C ALA A 29 14.44 -6.72 -25.51
N LYS A 30 13.69 -7.77 -25.85
CA LYS A 30 12.82 -7.83 -27.02
C LYS A 30 11.43 -8.27 -26.57
N PRO A 31 10.38 -7.90 -27.31
CA PRO A 31 9.00 -8.24 -26.95
C PRO A 31 8.73 -9.72 -26.62
N GLY A 32 9.40 -10.66 -27.31
CA GLY A 32 9.23 -12.10 -27.08
C GLY A 32 10.06 -12.70 -25.93
N HIS A 33 10.85 -11.91 -25.21
CA HIS A 33 11.61 -12.41 -24.07
C HIS A 33 10.70 -12.72 -22.87
N HIS A 34 11.29 -13.29 -21.80
CA HIS A 34 10.55 -13.59 -20.58
C HIS A 34 9.88 -12.32 -20.00
N PRO A 35 8.62 -12.39 -19.52
CA PRO A 35 7.91 -11.22 -18.98
C PRO A 35 8.69 -10.45 -17.92
N TYR A 36 9.39 -11.13 -17.02
CA TYR A 36 10.29 -10.49 -16.05
C TYR A 36 11.34 -9.59 -16.71
N VAL A 37 12.01 -10.07 -17.77
CA VAL A 37 13.06 -9.31 -18.48
C VAL A 37 12.47 -8.08 -19.16
N VAL A 38 11.30 -8.24 -19.80
CA VAL A 38 10.59 -7.13 -20.46
C VAL A 38 10.12 -6.11 -19.41
N TYR A 39 9.55 -6.57 -18.31
CA TYR A 39 9.12 -5.72 -17.19
C TYR A 39 10.28 -4.90 -16.61
N MET A 40 11.42 -5.54 -16.32
CA MET A 40 12.60 -4.84 -15.79
C MET A 40 13.20 -3.86 -16.79
N ALA A 41 13.21 -4.21 -18.08
CA ALA A 41 13.62 -3.29 -19.15
C ALA A 41 12.70 -2.06 -19.21
N ALA A 42 11.38 -2.27 -19.20
CA ALA A 42 10.39 -1.20 -19.27
C ALA A 42 10.45 -0.28 -18.04
N LYS A 43 10.61 -0.83 -16.82
CA LYS A 43 10.85 -0.01 -15.60
C LYS A 43 12.05 0.91 -15.75
N GLU A 44 13.18 0.39 -16.23
CA GLU A 44 14.39 1.19 -16.46
C GLU A 44 14.19 2.26 -17.55
N LEU A 45 13.46 1.94 -18.62
CA LEU A 45 13.12 2.91 -19.66
C LEU A 45 12.25 4.04 -19.11
N ILE A 46 11.21 3.72 -18.33
CA ILE A 46 10.36 4.73 -17.67
C ILE A 46 11.20 5.63 -16.78
N ARG A 47 12.03 5.02 -15.94
CA ARG A 47 12.92 5.71 -14.99
C ARG A 47 13.92 6.64 -15.66
N SER A 48 14.46 6.23 -16.81
CA SER A 48 15.40 7.05 -17.61
C SER A 48 14.70 8.10 -18.48
N GLY A 49 13.39 8.33 -18.29
CA GLY A 49 12.60 9.30 -19.06
C GLY A 49 12.20 8.84 -20.46
N ARG A 50 12.55 7.60 -20.85
CA ARG A 50 12.27 6.99 -22.15
C ARG A 50 10.92 6.25 -22.15
N ARG A 51 9.88 6.91 -21.62
CA ARG A 51 8.52 6.35 -21.50
C ARG A 51 7.93 5.87 -22.83
N PRO A 52 8.06 6.59 -23.97
CA PRO A 52 7.53 6.11 -25.25
C PRO A 52 8.11 4.75 -25.68
N GLU A 53 9.41 4.53 -25.45
CA GLU A 53 10.07 3.26 -25.78
C GLU A 53 9.62 2.13 -24.84
N ALA A 54 9.38 2.44 -23.56
CA ALA A 54 8.82 1.49 -22.61
C ALA A 54 7.41 1.04 -23.04
N LYS A 55 6.57 1.99 -23.43
CA LYS A 55 5.20 1.77 -23.91
C LYS A 55 5.21 0.86 -25.15
N GLU A 56 6.00 1.20 -26.17
CA GLU A 56 6.13 0.40 -27.40
C GLU A 56 6.65 -1.03 -27.10
N LEU A 57 7.63 -1.18 -26.20
CA LEU A 57 8.15 -2.48 -25.80
C LEU A 57 7.06 -3.34 -25.14
N LEU A 58 6.25 -2.76 -24.25
CA LEU A 58 5.19 -3.45 -23.52
C LEU A 58 4.00 -3.81 -24.42
N GLU A 59 3.57 -2.91 -25.31
CA GLU A 59 2.51 -3.16 -26.29
C GLU A 59 2.87 -4.37 -27.18
N LYS A 60 4.07 -4.35 -27.77
CA LYS A 60 4.56 -5.47 -28.58
C LYS A 60 4.74 -6.75 -27.76
N ALA A 61 5.12 -6.63 -26.48
CA ALA A 61 5.26 -7.80 -25.62
C ALA A 61 3.91 -8.47 -25.34
N LEU A 62 2.84 -7.69 -25.18
CA LEU A 62 1.48 -8.22 -25.07
C LEU A 62 1.02 -8.97 -26.32
N GLU A 63 1.47 -8.57 -27.51
CA GLU A 63 1.17 -9.32 -28.75
C GLU A 63 1.96 -10.63 -28.85
N LYS A 64 3.23 -10.64 -28.41
CA LYS A 64 4.14 -11.79 -28.59
C LYS A 64 4.05 -12.83 -27.48
N ARG A 65 3.99 -12.36 -26.24
CA ARG A 65 3.93 -13.17 -25.03
C ARG A 65 3.14 -12.43 -23.96
N PRO A 66 1.80 -12.41 -24.09
CA PRO A 66 0.94 -11.75 -23.12
C PRO A 66 1.21 -12.23 -21.69
N SER A 67 1.17 -11.30 -20.76
CA SER A 67 1.29 -11.59 -19.33
C SER A 67 0.64 -10.48 -18.53
N LEU A 68 0.00 -10.85 -17.42
CA LEU A 68 -0.58 -9.87 -16.49
C LEU A 68 0.49 -8.91 -15.94
N ARG A 69 1.74 -9.38 -15.78
CA ARG A 69 2.87 -8.55 -15.35
C ARG A 69 3.18 -7.37 -16.27
N CYS A 70 3.42 -7.64 -17.54
CA CYS A 70 3.70 -6.58 -18.51
C CYS A 70 2.45 -5.74 -18.78
N GLY A 71 1.28 -6.39 -18.82
CA GLY A 71 0.00 -5.71 -19.00
C GLY A 71 -0.30 -4.70 -17.90
N ARG A 72 -0.09 -5.06 -16.63
CA ARG A 72 -0.30 -4.15 -15.50
C ARG A 72 0.65 -2.96 -15.52
N LEU A 73 1.91 -3.15 -15.93
CA LEU A 73 2.85 -2.04 -16.10
C LEU A 73 2.45 -1.13 -17.27
N LEU A 74 1.93 -1.69 -18.37
CA LEU A 74 1.41 -0.88 -19.47
C LEU A 74 0.18 -0.07 -19.05
N ILE A 75 -0.72 -0.68 -18.29
CA ILE A 75 -1.87 0.00 -17.67
C ILE A 75 -1.42 1.16 -16.78
N HIS A 76 -0.36 0.98 -15.97
CA HIS A 76 0.22 2.07 -15.18
C HIS A 76 0.65 3.25 -16.07
N VAL A 77 1.33 2.97 -17.19
CA VAL A 77 1.77 4.00 -18.15
C VAL A 77 0.55 4.73 -18.74
N TYR A 78 -0.47 4.01 -19.18
CA TYR A 78 -1.69 4.63 -19.71
C TYR A 78 -2.43 5.48 -18.65
N ILE A 79 -2.51 5.01 -17.40
CA ILE A 79 -3.13 5.79 -16.30
C ILE A 79 -2.33 7.07 -16.01
N LYS A 80 -1.00 7.00 -16.01
CA LYS A 80 -0.11 8.17 -15.88
C LYS A 80 -0.33 9.18 -17.01
N ASP A 81 -0.56 8.70 -18.22
CA ASP A 81 -0.83 9.51 -19.40
C ASP A 81 -2.32 9.92 -19.52
N GLN A 82 -3.16 9.49 -18.55
CA GLN A 82 -4.62 9.70 -18.52
C GLN A 82 -5.38 9.09 -19.71
N GLU A 83 -4.80 8.07 -20.35
CA GLU A 83 -5.37 7.29 -21.44
C GLU A 83 -6.18 6.10 -20.88
N TYR A 84 -7.24 6.38 -20.10
CA TYR A 84 -7.96 5.34 -19.35
C TYR A 84 -8.65 4.29 -20.22
N GLN A 85 -9.11 4.67 -21.42
CA GLN A 85 -9.67 3.69 -22.36
C GLN A 85 -8.62 2.68 -22.81
N SER A 86 -7.38 3.12 -23.09
CA SER A 86 -6.30 2.21 -23.46
C SER A 86 -5.88 1.31 -22.30
N ALA A 87 -5.92 1.82 -21.06
CA ALA A 87 -5.76 0.98 -19.87
C ALA A 87 -6.85 -0.11 -19.79
N LEU A 88 -8.12 0.27 -20.00
CA LEU A 88 -9.25 -0.66 -20.01
C LEU A 88 -9.13 -1.71 -21.12
N ASP A 89 -8.70 -1.30 -22.31
CA ASP A 89 -8.51 -2.18 -23.47
C ASP A 89 -7.44 -3.25 -23.19
N VAL A 90 -6.33 -2.88 -22.52
CA VAL A 90 -5.30 -3.83 -22.09
C VAL A 90 -5.85 -4.83 -21.06
N ALA A 91 -6.57 -4.35 -20.04
CA ALA A 91 -7.15 -5.22 -19.02
C ALA A 91 -8.18 -6.19 -19.62
N THR A 92 -8.99 -5.69 -20.57
CA THR A 92 -9.97 -6.47 -21.34
C THR A 92 -9.30 -7.50 -22.25
N HIS A 93 -8.17 -7.16 -22.88
CA HIS A 93 -7.41 -8.12 -23.66
C HIS A 93 -6.88 -9.26 -22.77
N LEU A 94 -6.34 -8.95 -21.60
CA LEU A 94 -5.83 -9.95 -20.64
C LEU A 94 -6.95 -10.88 -20.15
N SER A 95 -8.15 -10.36 -19.88
CA SER A 95 -9.28 -11.21 -19.46
C SER A 95 -9.74 -12.18 -20.54
N ARG A 96 -9.61 -11.82 -21.82
CA ARG A 96 -9.90 -12.74 -22.94
C ARG A 96 -8.87 -13.86 -23.09
N ILE A 97 -7.62 -13.61 -22.69
CA ILE A 97 -6.53 -14.60 -22.74
C ILE A 97 -6.68 -15.61 -21.60
N GLU A 98 -7.07 -15.14 -20.41
CA GLU A 98 -7.28 -15.98 -19.23
C GLU A 98 -8.70 -15.79 -18.64
N PRO A 99 -9.76 -16.32 -19.28
CA PRO A 99 -11.15 -16.07 -18.86
C PRO A 99 -11.51 -16.56 -17.46
N GLU A 100 -10.72 -17.49 -16.91
CA GLU A 100 -10.89 -18.03 -15.56
C GLU A 100 -9.96 -17.37 -14.52
N ASN A 101 -9.17 -16.38 -14.92
CA ASN A 101 -8.36 -15.58 -14.01
C ASN A 101 -9.19 -14.39 -13.50
N PRO A 102 -9.46 -14.26 -12.18
CA PRO A 102 -10.26 -13.16 -11.66
C PRO A 102 -9.53 -11.81 -11.67
N TRP A 103 -8.19 -11.79 -11.70
CA TRP A 103 -7.41 -10.57 -11.56
C TRP A 103 -7.61 -9.55 -12.69
N PRO A 104 -7.64 -9.93 -13.98
CA PRO A 104 -8.02 -9.01 -15.05
C PRO A 104 -9.39 -8.36 -14.85
N TYR A 105 -10.39 -9.09 -14.34
CA TYR A 105 -11.73 -8.53 -14.12
C TYR A 105 -11.79 -7.56 -12.94
N LEU A 106 -11.04 -7.84 -11.86
CA LEU A 106 -10.84 -6.86 -10.78
C LEU A 106 -10.16 -5.60 -11.31
N LEU A 107 -9.16 -5.75 -12.17
CA LEU A 107 -8.44 -4.62 -12.77
C LEU A 107 -9.32 -3.80 -13.72
N ILE A 108 -10.16 -4.45 -14.53
CA ILE A 108 -11.18 -3.81 -15.37
C ILE A 108 -12.12 -2.98 -14.50
N GLY A 109 -12.70 -3.58 -13.46
CA GLY A 109 -13.62 -2.87 -12.57
C GLY A 109 -12.96 -1.72 -11.82
N ASP A 110 -11.70 -1.88 -11.38
CA ASP A 110 -10.95 -0.80 -10.74
C ASP A 110 -10.68 0.37 -11.71
N ILE A 111 -10.37 0.09 -12.98
CA ILE A 111 -10.20 1.13 -14.01
C ILE A 111 -11.52 1.88 -14.22
N GLN A 112 -12.61 1.14 -14.41
CA GLN A 112 -13.94 1.70 -14.63
C GLN A 112 -14.39 2.58 -13.46
N TYR A 113 -14.27 2.08 -12.23
CA TYR A 113 -14.75 2.79 -11.04
C TYR A 113 -13.86 3.98 -10.66
N PHE A 114 -12.54 3.79 -10.54
CA PHE A 114 -11.65 4.83 -10.00
C PHE A 114 -11.18 5.87 -11.01
N PHE A 115 -11.24 5.58 -12.31
CA PHE A 115 -10.68 6.44 -13.34
C PHE A 115 -11.67 6.88 -14.42
N MET A 116 -12.74 6.11 -14.65
CA MET A 116 -13.74 6.40 -15.69
C MET A 116 -15.11 6.78 -15.13
N GLU A 117 -15.31 6.69 -13.82
CA GLU A 117 -16.61 6.95 -13.15
C GLU A 117 -17.75 6.04 -13.68
N ASP A 118 -17.39 4.87 -14.23
CA ASP A 118 -18.32 3.86 -14.74
C ASP A 118 -18.65 2.84 -13.64
N THR A 119 -19.52 3.24 -12.70
CA THR A 119 -19.91 2.39 -11.56
C THR A 119 -20.66 1.13 -12.00
N ASP A 120 -21.50 1.22 -13.04
CA ASP A 120 -22.29 0.07 -13.50
C ASP A 120 -21.42 -0.97 -14.19
N GLY A 121 -20.53 -0.55 -15.09
CA GLY A 121 -19.57 -1.46 -15.72
C GLY A 121 -18.61 -2.07 -14.70
N ALA A 122 -18.17 -1.29 -13.71
CA ALA A 122 -17.33 -1.79 -12.63
C ALA A 122 -18.05 -2.87 -11.81
N PHE A 123 -19.33 -2.67 -11.49
CA PHE A 123 -20.11 -3.62 -10.71
C PHE A 123 -20.23 -4.98 -11.41
N GLU A 124 -20.51 -4.98 -12.71
CA GLU A 124 -20.59 -6.21 -13.49
C GLU A 124 -19.23 -6.92 -13.55
N SER A 125 -18.14 -6.17 -13.73
CA SER A 125 -16.78 -6.72 -13.71
C SER A 125 -16.42 -7.33 -12.34
N PHE A 126 -16.76 -6.66 -11.24
CA PHE A 126 -16.51 -7.16 -9.89
C PHE A 126 -17.37 -8.38 -9.53
N LYS A 127 -18.64 -8.40 -9.94
CA LYS A 127 -19.52 -9.57 -9.77
C LYS A 127 -19.01 -10.77 -10.56
N HIS A 128 -18.54 -10.56 -11.78
CA HIS A 128 -17.93 -11.61 -12.59
C HIS A 128 -16.66 -12.17 -11.93
N ALA A 129 -15.78 -11.29 -11.41
CA ALA A 129 -14.62 -11.72 -10.63
C ALA A 129 -15.02 -12.51 -9.37
N LEU A 130 -16.05 -12.06 -8.65
CA LEU A 130 -16.59 -12.71 -7.46
C LEU A 130 -17.09 -14.13 -7.77
N ASP A 131 -17.81 -14.31 -8.87
CA ASP A 131 -18.31 -15.63 -9.33
C ASP A 131 -17.15 -16.59 -9.62
N ILE A 132 -16.16 -16.16 -10.42
CA ILE A 132 -14.95 -16.94 -10.69
C ILE A 132 -14.27 -17.35 -9.38
N CYS A 133 -14.13 -16.41 -8.44
CA CYS A 133 -13.46 -16.65 -7.17
C CYS A 133 -14.19 -17.69 -6.32
N LYS A 134 -15.53 -17.61 -6.23
CA LYS A 134 -16.36 -18.59 -5.52
C LYS A 134 -16.27 -19.97 -6.17
N ARG A 135 -16.46 -20.03 -7.49
CA ARG A 135 -16.43 -21.28 -8.27
C ARG A 135 -15.10 -22.01 -8.21
N LEU A 136 -13.99 -21.27 -8.26
CA LEU A 136 -12.63 -21.83 -8.26
C LEU A 136 -11.96 -21.82 -6.87
N ASN A 137 -12.69 -21.42 -5.82
CA ASN A 137 -12.21 -21.31 -4.44
C ASN A 137 -10.90 -20.49 -4.32
N LYS A 138 -10.81 -19.36 -5.03
CA LYS A 138 -9.63 -18.48 -5.05
C LYS A 138 -9.71 -17.46 -3.92
N LYS A 139 -9.28 -17.84 -2.72
CA LYS A 139 -9.46 -17.04 -1.49
C LYS A 139 -8.90 -15.61 -1.53
N ASN A 140 -7.73 -15.38 -2.12
CA ASN A 140 -7.11 -14.05 -2.13
C ASN A 140 -7.91 -13.03 -2.96
N PRO A 141 -8.15 -13.26 -4.28
CA PRO A 141 -8.98 -12.35 -5.05
C PRO A 141 -10.44 -12.32 -4.58
N LEU A 142 -10.93 -13.38 -3.92
CA LEU A 142 -12.28 -13.41 -3.33
C LEU A 142 -12.49 -12.27 -2.31
N LYS A 143 -11.50 -12.03 -1.43
CA LYS A 143 -11.55 -10.96 -0.42
C LYS A 143 -11.66 -9.58 -1.08
N VAL A 144 -10.90 -9.35 -2.15
CA VAL A 144 -10.92 -8.10 -2.92
C VAL A 144 -12.26 -7.93 -3.63
N ALA A 145 -12.76 -8.98 -4.28
CA ALA A 145 -14.03 -8.96 -4.99
C ALA A 145 -15.19 -8.63 -4.04
N TYR A 146 -15.24 -9.22 -2.84
CA TYR A 146 -16.23 -8.86 -1.83
C TYR A 146 -16.13 -7.39 -1.43
N LYS A 147 -14.93 -6.88 -1.13
CA LYS A 147 -14.72 -5.46 -0.78
C LYS A 147 -15.29 -4.53 -1.85
N ARG A 148 -15.07 -4.85 -3.13
CA ARG A 148 -15.58 -4.07 -4.26
C ARG A 148 -17.09 -4.15 -4.45
N VAL A 149 -17.64 -5.37 -4.44
CA VAL A 149 -19.08 -5.59 -4.61
C VAL A 149 -19.86 -4.94 -3.47
N CYS A 150 -19.42 -5.11 -2.21
CA CYS A 150 -20.09 -4.50 -1.05
C CYS A 150 -20.09 -2.98 -1.16
N ARG A 151 -18.97 -2.37 -1.54
CA ARG A 151 -18.89 -0.91 -1.73
C ARG A 151 -19.93 -0.39 -2.74
N ILE A 152 -20.08 -1.05 -3.89
CA ILE A 152 -21.06 -0.62 -4.89
C ILE A 152 -22.50 -0.89 -4.42
N LEU A 153 -22.75 -2.01 -3.73
CA LEU A 153 -24.07 -2.29 -3.15
C LEU A 153 -24.47 -1.22 -2.12
N GLU A 154 -23.52 -0.77 -1.30
CA GLU A 154 -23.70 0.34 -0.36
C GLU A 154 -24.07 1.64 -1.09
N GLU A 155 -23.29 2.03 -2.11
CA GLU A 155 -23.57 3.23 -2.91
C GLU A 155 -24.92 3.19 -3.62
N LYS A 156 -25.37 2.00 -4.04
CA LYS A 156 -26.67 1.78 -4.68
C LYS A 156 -27.83 1.66 -3.68
N GLY A 157 -27.57 1.65 -2.37
CA GLY A 157 -28.60 1.45 -1.34
C GLY A 157 -29.23 0.06 -1.36
N MET A 158 -28.52 -0.94 -1.86
CA MET A 158 -28.99 -2.33 -1.97
C MET A 158 -28.71 -3.07 -0.66
N GLU A 159 -29.36 -2.62 0.42
CA GLU A 159 -29.05 -3.04 1.81
C GLU A 159 -29.12 -4.56 2.00
N ASP A 160 -30.16 -5.22 1.49
CA ASP A 160 -30.31 -6.65 1.74
C ASP A 160 -29.18 -7.50 1.13
N GLU A 161 -28.82 -7.19 -0.12
CA GLU A 161 -27.72 -7.85 -0.81
C GLU A 161 -26.37 -7.50 -0.17
N LEU A 162 -26.20 -6.26 0.30
CA LEU A 162 -25.00 -5.82 1.01
C LEU A 162 -24.76 -6.64 2.28
N ILE A 163 -25.78 -6.77 3.12
CA ILE A 163 -25.68 -7.50 4.39
C ILE A 163 -25.40 -8.99 4.14
N ASP A 164 -25.99 -9.60 3.11
CA ASP A 164 -25.70 -10.98 2.74
C ASP A 164 -24.25 -11.16 2.28
N HIS A 165 -23.73 -10.24 1.45
CA HIS A 165 -22.34 -10.29 1.00
C HIS A 165 -21.34 -10.02 2.13
N LEU A 166 -21.61 -9.07 3.02
CA LEU A 166 -20.80 -8.81 4.21
C LEU A 166 -20.78 -10.01 5.15
N GLY A 167 -21.91 -10.71 5.30
CA GLY A 167 -22.02 -11.94 6.08
C GLY A 167 -21.16 -13.09 5.54
N GLU A 168 -20.94 -13.16 4.23
CA GLU A 168 -19.96 -14.10 3.65
C GLU A 168 -18.52 -13.57 3.73
N PHE A 169 -18.33 -12.27 3.55
CA PHE A 169 -17.01 -11.64 3.55
C PHE A 169 -16.32 -11.74 4.92
N ILE A 170 -17.06 -11.52 6.02
CA ILE A 170 -16.52 -11.59 7.38
C ILE A 170 -15.94 -12.99 7.71
N LYS A 171 -16.48 -14.06 7.11
CA LYS A 171 -16.01 -15.45 7.30
C LYS A 171 -14.61 -15.69 6.73
N LEU A 172 -14.13 -14.80 5.86
CA LEU A 172 -12.77 -14.87 5.30
C LEU A 172 -11.72 -14.31 6.27
N GLU A 173 -12.14 -13.71 7.40
CA GLU A 173 -11.30 -13.10 8.44
C GLU A 173 -10.20 -12.21 7.85
N SER A 174 -10.55 -11.49 6.79
CA SER A 174 -9.63 -10.69 6.00
C SER A 174 -9.20 -9.44 6.74
N SER A 175 -7.91 -9.08 6.68
CA SER A 175 -7.43 -7.76 7.13
C SER A 175 -8.04 -6.59 6.36
N ASN A 176 -8.62 -6.85 5.17
CA ASN A 176 -9.33 -5.87 4.36
C ASN A 176 -10.80 -5.67 4.78
N PHE A 177 -11.27 -6.36 5.83
CA PHE A 177 -12.59 -6.13 6.43
C PHE A 177 -12.39 -5.17 7.61
N HIS A 178 -12.67 -3.89 7.38
CA HIS A 178 -12.40 -2.79 8.29
C HIS A 178 -13.59 -2.50 9.20
N ASP A 179 -13.40 -1.57 10.13
CA ASP A 179 -14.44 -1.16 11.08
C ASP A 179 -15.72 -0.67 10.42
N HIS A 180 -15.65 0.00 9.26
CA HIS A 180 -16.83 0.39 8.48
C HIS A 180 -17.68 -0.82 8.04
N GLU A 181 -17.07 -1.91 7.60
CA GLU A 181 -17.83 -3.12 7.23
C GLU A 181 -18.46 -3.79 8.46
N PHE A 182 -17.78 -3.79 9.61
CA PHE A 182 -18.37 -4.24 10.87
C PHE A 182 -19.60 -3.40 11.23
N HIS A 183 -19.48 -2.07 11.14
CA HIS A 183 -20.56 -1.12 11.43
C HIS A 183 -21.82 -1.42 10.61
N ILE A 184 -21.68 -1.54 9.29
CA ILE A 184 -22.80 -1.81 8.38
C ILE A 184 -23.44 -3.17 8.69
N LEU A 185 -22.61 -4.22 8.80
CA LEU A 185 -23.10 -5.56 9.04
C LEU A 185 -23.88 -5.66 10.36
N VAL A 186 -23.36 -5.06 11.42
CA VAL A 186 -24.00 -5.06 12.75
C VAL A 186 -25.37 -4.37 12.69
N LYS A 187 -25.47 -3.19 12.07
CA LYS A 187 -26.74 -2.48 11.93
C LYS A 187 -27.76 -3.28 11.13
N GLY A 188 -27.37 -3.81 9.97
CA GLY A 188 -28.28 -4.62 9.16
C GLY A 188 -28.73 -5.91 9.85
N LEU A 189 -27.89 -6.50 10.71
CA LEU A 189 -28.30 -7.64 11.55
C LEU A 189 -29.31 -7.25 12.62
N ILE A 190 -29.18 -6.06 13.23
CA ILE A 190 -30.16 -5.52 14.17
C ILE A 190 -31.52 -5.33 13.49
N ASP A 191 -31.52 -4.73 12.30
CA ASP A 191 -32.75 -4.47 11.54
C ASP A 191 -33.44 -5.78 11.12
N ARG A 192 -32.65 -6.85 10.91
CA ARG A 192 -33.14 -8.22 10.66
C ARG A 192 -33.50 -9.00 11.93
N GLY A 193 -33.49 -8.37 13.11
CA GLY A 193 -33.83 -9.00 14.38
C GLY A 193 -32.78 -9.98 14.93
N ARG A 194 -31.57 -10.03 14.36
CA ARG A 194 -30.46 -10.93 14.74
C ARG A 194 -29.55 -10.28 15.78
N ARG A 195 -30.15 -9.82 16.89
CA ARG A 195 -29.48 -8.98 17.91
C ARG A 195 -28.28 -9.66 18.59
N ASP A 196 -28.39 -10.94 18.93
CA ASP A 196 -27.30 -11.67 19.60
C ASP A 196 -26.07 -11.80 18.70
N GLU A 197 -26.29 -12.10 17.42
CA GLU A 197 -25.21 -12.17 16.44
C GLU A 197 -24.58 -10.81 16.16
N ALA A 198 -25.39 -9.76 16.06
CA ALA A 198 -24.90 -8.39 15.92
C ALA A 198 -23.97 -8.00 17.08
N ARG A 199 -24.34 -8.37 18.32
CA ARG A 199 -23.49 -8.14 19.51
C ARG A 199 -22.15 -8.88 19.39
N ASP A 200 -22.18 -10.15 19.00
CA ASP A 200 -20.98 -10.98 18.92
C ASP A 200 -20.03 -10.49 17.81
N ILE A 201 -20.58 -10.09 16.66
CA ILE A 201 -19.82 -9.49 15.55
C ILE A 201 -19.24 -8.13 15.96
N LEU A 202 -20.00 -7.30 16.67
CA LEU A 202 -19.48 -6.01 17.14
C LEU A 202 -18.35 -6.18 18.16
N ALA A 203 -18.48 -7.13 19.09
CA ALA A 203 -17.41 -7.47 20.03
C ALA A 203 -16.14 -7.94 19.30
N LEU A 204 -16.30 -8.75 18.25
CA LEU A 204 -15.21 -9.18 17.38
C LEU A 204 -14.56 -7.99 16.66
N GLY A 205 -15.37 -7.08 16.11
CA GLY A 205 -14.90 -5.86 15.46
C GLY A 205 -14.10 -4.96 16.41
N ILE A 206 -14.58 -4.73 17.64
CA ILE A 206 -13.86 -3.96 18.67
C ILE A 206 -12.53 -4.63 19.04
N LYS A 207 -12.50 -5.97 19.09
CA LYS A 207 -11.26 -6.71 19.35
C LYS A 207 -10.26 -6.58 18.20
N ALA A 208 -10.72 -6.62 16.95
CA ALA A 208 -9.90 -6.46 15.76
C ALA A 208 -9.39 -5.02 15.60
N TYR A 209 -10.26 -4.04 15.87
CA TYR A 209 -10.01 -2.60 15.73
C TYR A 209 -10.20 -1.88 17.06
N PRO A 210 -9.31 -2.11 18.06
CA PRO A 210 -9.50 -1.57 19.40
C PRO A 210 -9.41 -0.04 19.47
N LYS A 211 -8.91 0.64 18.42
CA LYS A 211 -8.88 2.09 18.29
C LYS A 211 -10.13 2.68 17.60
N SER A 212 -11.02 1.85 17.03
CA SER A 212 -12.19 2.35 16.31
C SER A 212 -13.19 2.95 17.28
N MET A 213 -13.38 4.27 17.19
CA MET A 213 -14.39 4.99 17.97
C MET A 213 -15.80 4.72 17.42
N LEU A 214 -15.91 4.41 16.12
CA LEU A 214 -17.17 4.04 15.47
C LEU A 214 -17.79 2.81 16.13
N LEU A 215 -17.06 1.70 16.19
CA LEU A 215 -17.56 0.45 16.75
C LEU A 215 -17.81 0.53 18.27
N ARG A 216 -17.00 1.33 18.97
CA ARG A 216 -17.20 1.59 20.40
C ARG A 216 -18.47 2.40 20.65
N GLN A 217 -18.78 3.38 19.78
CA GLN A 217 -20.01 4.13 19.85
C GLN A 217 -21.22 3.24 19.51
N ASP A 218 -21.12 2.39 18.48
CA ASP A 218 -22.17 1.42 18.15
C ASP A 218 -22.50 0.51 19.32
N TRP A 219 -21.50 0.12 20.13
CA TRP A 219 -21.71 -0.74 21.30
C TRP A 219 -22.64 -0.10 22.32
N GLU A 220 -22.46 1.19 22.56
CA GLU A 220 -23.27 1.97 23.48
C GLU A 220 -24.64 2.31 22.87
N ASP A 221 -24.66 2.80 21.63
CA ASP A 221 -25.89 3.20 20.92
C ASP A 221 -26.87 2.02 20.74
N LEU A 222 -26.35 0.81 20.51
CA LEU A 222 -27.16 -0.40 20.39
C LEU A 222 -27.57 -0.99 21.74
N GLY A 223 -27.09 -0.43 22.86
CA GLY A 223 -27.45 -0.84 24.22
C GLY A 223 -26.80 -2.16 24.65
N PHE A 224 -25.57 -2.43 24.23
CA PHE A 224 -24.80 -3.60 24.66
C PHE A 224 -23.92 -3.36 25.90
N GLY A 225 -23.78 -2.11 26.33
CA GLY A 225 -23.02 -1.70 27.52
C GLY A 225 -22.51 -0.28 27.36
N LYS A 226 -21.71 0.22 28.31
CA LYS A 226 -21.07 1.55 28.14
C LYS A 226 -19.73 1.42 27.45
N GLN A 227 -19.30 2.47 26.76
CA GLN A 227 -17.96 2.52 26.19
C GLN A 227 -16.85 2.35 27.23
N GLU A 228 -17.07 2.84 28.46
CA GLU A 228 -16.15 2.74 29.60
C GLU A 228 -15.88 1.29 30.03
N ASP A 229 -16.82 0.38 29.75
CA ASP A 229 -16.71 -1.04 30.10
C ASP A 229 -15.86 -1.83 29.10
N LEU A 230 -15.57 -1.25 27.93
CA LEU A 230 -14.74 -1.86 26.89
C LEU A 230 -13.25 -1.77 27.26
N PRO A 231 -12.41 -2.70 26.76
CA PRO A 231 -10.96 -2.61 26.96
C PRO A 231 -10.43 -1.22 26.57
N PRO A 232 -9.49 -0.63 27.33
CA PRO A 232 -8.99 0.70 27.02
C PRO A 232 -8.30 0.73 25.66
N VAL A 233 -8.36 1.88 24.99
CA VAL A 233 -7.69 2.07 23.70
C VAL A 233 -6.18 1.92 23.89
N PRO A 234 -5.50 1.02 23.16
CA PRO A 234 -4.07 0.86 23.27
C PRO A 234 -3.34 2.14 22.82
N VAL A 235 -2.62 2.79 23.74
CA VAL A 235 -1.70 3.89 23.41
C VAL A 235 -0.33 3.29 23.09
N ARG A 236 0.19 3.56 21.89
CA ARG A 236 1.52 3.14 21.44
C ARG A 236 2.24 4.34 20.82
N GLY A 237 3.57 4.36 20.95
CA GLY A 237 4.39 5.51 20.60
C GLY A 237 4.53 6.51 21.76
N LYS A 238 5.25 7.60 21.50
CA LYS A 238 5.48 8.67 22.45
C LYS A 238 4.48 9.80 22.21
N LEU A 239 4.12 10.51 23.28
CA LEU A 239 3.37 11.77 23.13
C LEU A 239 4.32 12.83 22.58
N PRO A 240 3.87 13.64 21.60
CA PRO A 240 4.68 14.75 21.13
C PRO A 240 4.93 15.76 22.27
N PRO A 241 6.06 16.50 22.24
CA PRO A 241 6.30 17.59 23.18
C PRO A 241 5.14 18.61 23.20
N PRO A 242 4.83 19.26 24.34
CA PRO A 242 3.69 20.20 24.45
C PRO A 242 3.75 21.39 23.49
N ASP A 243 4.95 21.77 23.06
CA ASP A 243 5.24 22.83 22.09
C ASP A 243 5.20 22.33 20.64
N VAL A 244 4.86 21.06 20.40
CA VAL A 244 4.74 20.49 19.05
C VAL A 244 3.29 20.22 18.73
N GLN A 245 2.86 20.69 17.56
CA GLN A 245 1.56 20.39 16.98
C GLN A 245 1.74 19.47 15.78
N LEU A 246 0.99 18.36 15.79
CA LEU A 246 0.87 17.45 14.66
C LEU A 246 -0.44 17.78 13.95
N ILE A 247 -0.39 18.15 12.68
CA ILE A 247 -1.55 18.57 11.90
C ILE A 247 -1.74 17.56 10.74
N PRO A 248 -2.56 16.52 10.92
CA PRO A 248 -2.91 15.61 9.84
C PRO A 248 -3.76 16.34 8.79
N VAL A 249 -3.39 16.21 7.52
CA VAL A 249 -4.07 16.87 6.40
C VAL A 249 -4.92 15.85 5.67
N LYS A 250 -6.24 15.99 5.75
CA LYS A 250 -7.18 15.12 5.03
C LYS A 250 -7.04 15.38 3.53
N THR A 251 -6.87 14.30 2.75
CA THR A 251 -6.72 14.37 1.29
C THR A 251 -7.83 13.59 0.60
N ARG A 252 -7.93 13.75 -0.73
CA ARG A 252 -8.56 12.70 -1.55
C ARG A 252 -7.68 11.46 -1.56
N LEU A 253 -8.20 10.35 -2.09
CA LEU A 253 -7.36 9.19 -2.41
C LEU A 253 -6.31 9.59 -3.46
N PHE A 254 -5.04 9.37 -3.13
CA PHE A 254 -3.95 9.47 -4.10
C PHE A 254 -3.81 8.16 -4.87
N VAL A 255 -3.59 8.29 -6.17
CA VAL A 255 -3.52 7.18 -7.12
C VAL A 255 -2.24 7.27 -7.93
N GLU A 256 -1.93 6.21 -8.67
CA GLU A 256 -0.69 6.11 -9.44
C GLU A 256 -0.55 7.18 -10.52
N ARG A 257 -1.59 7.94 -10.89
CA ARG A 257 -1.48 9.10 -11.80
C ARG A 257 -0.82 10.31 -11.15
N ASP A 258 -0.89 10.42 -9.83
CA ASP A 258 -0.49 11.61 -9.09
C ASP A 258 1.04 11.79 -9.03
N ASN A 259 1.46 13.02 -8.72
CA ASN A 259 2.86 13.37 -8.53
C ASN A 259 3.09 13.82 -7.07
N PRO A 260 4.03 13.21 -6.33
CA PRO A 260 4.26 13.52 -4.92
C PRO A 260 4.51 15.01 -4.63
N VAL A 261 5.33 15.69 -5.43
CA VAL A 261 5.68 17.10 -5.22
C VAL A 261 4.47 18.00 -5.47
N GLN A 262 3.70 17.72 -6.53
CA GLN A 262 2.50 18.49 -6.84
C GLN A 262 1.39 18.32 -5.81
N VAL A 263 1.17 17.09 -5.30
CA VAL A 263 0.17 16.89 -4.24
C VAL A 263 0.57 17.57 -2.94
N MET A 264 1.86 17.57 -2.59
CA MET A 264 2.33 18.30 -1.42
C MET A 264 2.06 19.79 -1.54
N LYS A 265 2.38 20.40 -2.70
CA LYS A 265 2.05 21.80 -2.98
C LYS A 265 0.55 22.09 -2.89
N GLN A 266 -0.28 21.17 -3.37
CA GLN A 266 -1.73 21.32 -3.35
C GLN A 266 -2.30 21.32 -1.92
N TYR A 267 -1.80 20.44 -1.05
CA TYR A 267 -2.40 20.18 0.27
C TYR A 267 -1.72 20.92 1.42
N VAL A 268 -0.44 21.27 1.31
CA VAL A 268 0.29 22.07 2.30
C VAL A 268 0.23 23.54 1.88
N THR A 269 -0.89 24.20 2.16
CA THR A 269 -1.20 25.53 1.61
C THR A 269 -0.66 26.71 2.43
N GLN A 270 -0.38 26.52 3.72
CA GLN A 270 0.10 27.57 4.63
C GLN A 270 1.23 27.06 5.52
N PRO A 271 2.39 26.70 4.93
CA PRO A 271 3.55 26.33 5.72
C PRO A 271 4.11 27.56 6.46
N GLU A 272 4.48 27.38 7.72
CA GLU A 272 5.19 28.37 8.54
C GLU A 272 6.70 28.08 8.56
N PRO A 273 7.56 29.09 8.77
CA PRO A 273 8.99 28.86 8.98
C PRO A 273 9.24 27.88 10.14
N GLY A 274 9.96 26.79 9.85
CA GLY A 274 10.25 25.73 10.82
C GLY A 274 9.23 24.59 10.86
N ASP A 275 8.19 24.62 10.01
CA ASP A 275 7.36 23.45 9.75
C ASP A 275 8.16 22.35 9.05
N ILE A 276 7.83 21.10 9.38
CA ILE A 276 8.23 19.91 8.60
C ILE A 276 6.98 19.29 7.98
N ALA A 277 6.85 19.36 6.67
CA ALA A 277 5.79 18.70 5.92
C ALA A 277 6.18 17.24 5.63
N THR A 278 5.47 16.30 6.24
CA THR A 278 5.73 14.86 6.05
C THR A 278 4.78 14.24 5.04
N LEU A 279 5.25 13.25 4.28
CA LEU A 279 4.45 12.41 3.38
C LEU A 279 4.73 10.94 3.70
N SER A 280 3.67 10.12 3.74
CA SER A 280 3.78 8.66 3.92
C SER A 280 4.67 8.03 2.84
N SER A 281 5.62 7.20 3.27
CA SER A 281 6.51 6.43 2.40
C SER A 281 5.75 5.55 1.42
N CYS A 282 4.76 4.80 1.89
CA CYS A 282 3.93 3.93 1.04
C CYS A 282 3.21 4.74 -0.05
N VAL A 283 2.60 5.86 0.33
CA VAL A 283 1.83 6.70 -0.59
C VAL A 283 2.73 7.41 -1.61
N ALA A 284 3.93 7.82 -1.21
CA ALA A 284 4.95 8.33 -2.13
C ALA A 284 5.38 7.26 -3.15
N GLY A 285 5.69 6.05 -2.69
CA GLY A 285 6.07 4.93 -3.56
C GLY A 285 4.94 4.49 -4.52
N LEU A 286 3.69 4.53 -4.07
CA LEU A 286 2.50 4.32 -4.90
C LEU A 286 2.45 5.34 -6.05
N MET A 287 2.62 6.62 -5.76
CA MET A 287 2.61 7.67 -6.79
C MET A 287 3.83 7.58 -7.73
N GLU A 288 4.94 7.00 -7.31
CA GLU A 288 6.08 6.68 -8.18
C GLU A 288 5.87 5.41 -9.02
N GLY A 289 4.77 4.68 -8.80
CA GLY A 289 4.49 3.43 -9.52
C GLY A 289 5.30 2.24 -9.02
N ARG A 290 5.87 2.30 -7.80
CA ARG A 290 6.56 1.17 -7.17
C ARG A 290 5.56 0.18 -6.54
N ILE A 291 4.62 -0.27 -7.37
CA ILE A 291 3.48 -1.12 -7.01
C ILE A 291 3.55 -2.47 -7.73
N PHE A 292 3.22 -3.54 -7.01
CA PHE A 292 3.32 -4.92 -7.50
C PHE A 292 2.01 -5.65 -7.22
N MET A 293 1.19 -5.79 -8.26
CA MET A 293 -0.14 -6.39 -8.17
C MET A 293 -0.06 -7.90 -7.89
N GLU A 294 -0.90 -8.39 -6.99
CA GLU A 294 -1.11 -9.82 -6.84
C GLU A 294 -1.63 -10.45 -8.14
N GLY A 295 -1.16 -11.65 -8.47
CA GLY A 295 -1.42 -12.30 -9.77
C GLY A 295 -0.53 -11.81 -10.91
N ALA A 296 -0.04 -10.58 -10.88
CA ALA A 296 0.94 -10.07 -11.85
C ALA A 296 2.38 -10.50 -11.50
N VAL A 297 2.67 -10.67 -10.20
CA VAL A 297 3.92 -11.24 -9.70
C VAL A 297 3.62 -12.57 -9.04
N GLU A 298 4.30 -13.63 -9.49
CA GLU A 298 4.09 -14.98 -8.99
C GLU A 298 5.19 -15.39 -8.01
N PRO A 299 4.85 -15.73 -6.76
CA PRO A 299 5.84 -16.17 -5.78
C PRO A 299 6.50 -17.49 -6.19
N GLY A 300 7.83 -17.44 -6.36
CA GLY A 300 8.66 -18.61 -6.62
C GLY A 300 8.88 -19.48 -5.38
N PHE A 301 9.61 -20.58 -5.57
CA PHE A 301 9.94 -21.52 -4.48
C PHE A 301 10.71 -20.86 -3.33
N LEU A 302 11.67 -19.98 -3.64
CA LEU A 302 12.45 -19.27 -2.62
C LEU A 302 11.57 -18.35 -1.80
N ALA A 303 10.70 -17.56 -2.44
CA ALA A 303 9.79 -16.66 -1.74
C ALA A 303 8.85 -17.41 -0.78
N LYS A 304 8.24 -18.50 -1.26
CA LYS A 304 7.36 -19.37 -0.46
C LYS A 304 8.09 -20.04 0.71
N THR A 305 9.36 -20.36 0.54
CA THR A 305 10.18 -21.00 1.58
C THR A 305 10.63 -19.98 2.62
N LEU A 306 11.19 -18.84 2.19
CA LEU A 306 11.70 -17.79 3.07
C LEU A 306 10.60 -17.16 3.92
N SER A 307 9.41 -16.95 3.35
CA SER A 307 8.30 -16.31 4.06
C SER A 307 7.76 -17.14 5.25
N ARG A 308 8.00 -18.46 5.25
CA ARG A 308 7.64 -19.35 6.38
C ARG A 308 8.53 -19.19 7.60
N PHE A 309 9.72 -18.60 7.43
CA PHE A 309 10.66 -18.35 8.55
C PHE A 309 10.44 -17.00 9.21
N VAL A 310 9.56 -16.17 8.66
CA VAL A 310 9.11 -14.92 9.26
C VAL A 310 7.97 -15.25 10.23
N ASP A 311 7.97 -14.62 11.41
CA ASP A 311 6.95 -14.88 12.42
C ASP A 311 5.55 -14.61 11.84
N GLN A 312 4.76 -15.67 11.69
CA GLN A 312 3.37 -15.60 11.23
C GLN A 312 2.50 -15.31 12.45
N LYS A 313 1.96 -14.09 12.52
CA LYS A 313 0.91 -13.78 13.50
C LYS A 313 -0.42 -14.08 12.83
N ASP A 314 -1.10 -15.10 13.34
CA ASP A 314 -2.45 -15.44 12.91
C ASP A 314 -3.43 -14.71 13.83
N VAL A 315 -3.81 -13.50 13.43
CA VAL A 315 -4.79 -12.67 14.15
C VAL A 315 -5.97 -12.47 13.21
N PRO A 316 -7.20 -12.88 13.59
CA PRO A 316 -8.39 -12.63 12.79
C PRO A 316 -8.49 -11.14 12.44
N PHE A 317 -8.73 -10.82 11.17
CA PHE A 317 -8.78 -9.44 10.66
C PHE A 317 -7.47 -8.65 10.83
N GLY A 318 -6.37 -9.30 11.23
CA GLY A 318 -5.04 -8.71 11.35
C GLY A 318 -4.13 -9.14 10.21
N GLY A 319 -3.23 -8.23 9.80
CA GLY A 319 -2.14 -8.58 8.88
C GLY A 319 -1.04 -9.39 9.59
N ALA A 320 -0.32 -10.19 8.81
CA ALA A 320 0.96 -10.75 9.25
C ALA A 320 2.06 -9.70 9.09
N ALA A 321 3.30 -10.02 9.49
CA ALA A 321 4.42 -9.20 9.02
C ALA A 321 4.45 -9.23 7.49
N PRO A 322 4.68 -8.10 6.77
CA PRO A 322 4.65 -8.09 5.30
C PRO A 322 5.52 -9.19 4.67
N MET A 323 6.68 -9.47 5.27
CA MET A 323 7.61 -10.52 4.81
C MET A 323 7.14 -11.97 5.01
N ALA A 324 6.09 -12.20 5.79
CA ALA A 324 5.44 -13.50 5.91
C ALA A 324 4.59 -13.82 4.66
N ASN A 325 4.21 -12.80 3.88
CA ASN A 325 3.54 -12.96 2.60
C ASN A 325 4.57 -13.38 1.51
N PRO A 326 4.36 -14.52 0.82
CA PRO A 326 5.23 -14.94 -0.29
C PRO A 326 5.32 -13.92 -1.42
N LEU A 327 4.28 -13.12 -1.68
CA LEU A 327 4.31 -12.07 -2.70
C LEU A 327 5.31 -10.98 -2.34
N SER A 328 5.21 -10.44 -1.12
CA SER A 328 6.15 -9.43 -0.61
C SER A 328 7.58 -9.95 -0.60
N MET A 329 7.80 -11.21 -0.21
CA MET A 329 9.12 -11.83 -0.29
C MET A 329 9.64 -11.98 -1.73
N GLN A 330 8.76 -12.28 -2.69
CA GLN A 330 9.12 -12.33 -4.12
C GLN A 330 9.51 -10.95 -4.64
N VAL A 331 8.73 -9.91 -4.30
CA VAL A 331 9.06 -8.52 -4.65
C VAL A 331 10.42 -8.14 -4.07
N LEU A 332 10.71 -8.50 -2.81
CA LEU A 332 12.02 -8.25 -2.22
C LEU A 332 13.16 -8.94 -3.00
N LEU A 333 13.00 -10.22 -3.35
CA LEU A 333 13.99 -10.96 -4.16
C LEU A 333 14.26 -10.25 -5.51
N GLU A 334 13.21 -9.69 -6.11
CA GLU A 334 13.29 -8.99 -7.39
C GLU A 334 13.85 -7.57 -7.28
N GLU A 335 13.65 -6.87 -6.16
CA GLU A 335 14.14 -5.50 -5.99
C GLU A 335 15.59 -5.48 -5.49
N ILE A 336 15.94 -6.25 -4.44
CA ILE A 336 17.31 -6.23 -3.87
C ILE A 336 18.24 -7.34 -4.41
N GLY A 337 17.67 -8.35 -5.09
CA GLY A 337 18.39 -9.48 -5.68
C GLY A 337 18.48 -10.71 -4.77
N THR A 338 18.32 -11.88 -5.39
CA THR A 338 18.23 -13.18 -4.70
C THR A 338 19.37 -13.44 -3.73
N VAL A 339 20.63 -13.24 -4.15
CA VAL A 339 21.79 -13.50 -3.28
C VAL A 339 21.76 -12.59 -2.06
N ARG A 340 21.50 -11.29 -2.25
CA ARG A 340 21.44 -10.33 -1.14
C ARG A 340 20.32 -10.66 -0.16
N THR A 341 19.13 -11.04 -0.66
CA THR A 341 18.02 -11.48 0.20
C THR A 341 18.39 -12.73 1.00
N LEU A 342 19.07 -13.71 0.40
CA LEU A 342 19.50 -14.92 1.11
C LEU A 342 20.54 -14.60 2.20
N VAL A 343 21.50 -13.72 1.92
CA VAL A 343 22.47 -13.26 2.93
C VAL A 343 21.76 -12.49 4.05
N ALA A 344 20.78 -11.65 3.73
CA ALA A 344 19.96 -10.95 4.71
C ALA A 344 19.15 -11.92 5.59
N ALA A 345 18.54 -12.95 5.00
CA ALA A 345 17.83 -14.00 5.72
C ALA A 345 18.76 -14.77 6.66
N ALA A 346 19.96 -15.14 6.18
CA ALA A 346 20.98 -15.80 7.01
C ALA A 346 21.43 -14.90 8.18
N ALA A 347 21.69 -13.62 7.93
CA ALA A 347 22.04 -12.65 8.96
C ALA A 347 20.91 -12.47 9.99
N GLY A 348 19.65 -12.43 9.55
CA GLY A 348 18.47 -12.41 10.42
C GLY A 348 18.39 -13.65 11.32
N ALA A 349 18.64 -14.84 10.76
CA ALA A 349 18.66 -16.09 11.52
C ALA A 349 19.78 -16.11 12.57
N VAL A 350 21.00 -15.69 12.21
CA VAL A 350 22.12 -15.54 13.16
C VAL A 350 21.79 -14.53 14.24
N GLY A 351 21.21 -13.38 13.88
CA GLY A 351 20.73 -12.38 14.84
C GLY A 351 19.75 -12.99 15.85
N LYS A 352 18.76 -13.75 15.39
CA LYS A 352 17.77 -14.44 16.25
C LYS A 352 18.46 -15.41 17.23
N LEU A 353 19.46 -16.17 16.78
CA LEU A 353 20.26 -17.06 17.65
C LEU A 353 21.08 -16.30 18.70
N LEU A 354 21.56 -15.10 18.36
CA LEU A 354 22.32 -14.22 19.27
C LEU A 354 21.44 -13.29 20.11
N GLY A 355 20.11 -13.41 20.04
CA GLY A 355 19.16 -12.52 20.71
C GLY A 355 19.13 -11.08 20.16
N LYS A 356 19.76 -10.82 19.01
CA LYS A 356 19.78 -9.51 18.34
C LYS A 356 18.74 -9.45 17.22
N LYS A 357 17.81 -8.51 17.31
CA LYS A 357 16.77 -8.29 16.30
C LYS A 357 17.27 -7.35 15.19
N GLY A 358 16.64 -7.42 14.01
CA GLY A 358 16.82 -6.42 12.95
C GLY A 358 17.95 -6.65 11.95
N TRP A 359 18.80 -7.66 12.12
CA TRP A 359 19.94 -7.92 11.22
C TRP A 359 19.54 -8.20 9.77
N PHE A 360 18.33 -8.74 9.55
CA PHE A 360 17.74 -8.87 8.23
C PHE A 360 17.67 -7.52 7.50
N TYR A 361 17.13 -6.49 8.15
CA TYR A 361 16.96 -5.17 7.58
C TYR A 361 18.30 -4.44 7.42
N VAL A 362 19.27 -4.67 8.32
CA VAL A 362 20.63 -4.11 8.20
C VAL A 362 21.31 -4.56 6.91
N VAL A 363 21.18 -5.84 6.55
CA VAL A 363 21.80 -6.40 5.33
C VAL A 363 20.93 -6.18 4.09
N GLY A 364 19.60 -6.37 4.22
CA GLY A 364 18.63 -6.15 3.17
C GLY A 364 18.60 -4.69 2.71
N GLY A 365 18.94 -3.76 3.59
CA GLY A 365 18.94 -2.33 3.34
C GLY A 365 17.55 -1.74 3.33
N GLN A 366 17.45 -0.53 2.79
CA GLN A 366 16.28 0.32 2.87
C GLN A 366 15.02 -0.31 2.25
N ASP A 367 15.11 -0.87 1.05
CA ASP A 367 13.99 -1.55 0.37
C ASP A 367 13.40 -2.72 1.19
N ALA A 368 14.23 -3.42 1.97
CA ALA A 368 13.74 -4.51 2.83
C ALA A 368 12.91 -3.99 4.01
N GLY A 369 13.19 -2.76 4.46
CA GLY A 369 12.46 -2.10 5.54
C GLY A 369 11.21 -1.35 5.08
N GLN A 370 11.12 -0.99 3.79
CA GLN A 370 10.03 -0.19 3.23
C GLN A 370 9.14 -1.00 2.27
N ILE A 371 8.66 -2.15 2.73
CA ILE A 371 7.73 -2.98 1.97
C ILE A 371 6.43 -3.10 2.74
N ASP A 372 5.37 -2.58 2.12
CA ASP A 372 4.05 -2.57 2.73
C ASP A 372 3.28 -3.85 2.37
N ASP A 373 2.37 -4.26 3.26
CA ASP A 373 1.65 -5.53 3.11
C ASP A 373 0.50 -5.43 2.09
N VAL A 374 0.24 -6.57 1.45
CA VAL A 374 -0.99 -6.78 0.65
C VAL A 374 -2.19 -6.67 1.58
N LEU A 375 -3.30 -6.08 1.13
CA LEU A 375 -4.48 -5.77 1.96
C LEU A 375 -4.24 -4.74 3.08
N GLY A 376 -3.07 -4.09 3.13
CA GLY A 376 -2.77 -2.99 4.04
C GLY A 376 -3.11 -1.60 3.49
N SER A 377 -3.33 -1.50 2.17
CA SER A 377 -3.64 -0.26 1.45
C SER A 377 -5.13 -0.12 1.12
N LEU A 378 -5.58 1.09 0.78
CA LEU A 378 -6.95 1.33 0.32
C LEU A 378 -7.15 0.86 -1.14
N PRO A 379 -8.38 0.44 -1.52
CA PRO A 379 -8.78 0.29 -2.91
C PRO A 379 -8.40 1.50 -3.79
N PRO A 380 -7.92 1.31 -5.04
CA PRO A 380 -7.77 0.04 -5.74
C PRO A 380 -6.47 -0.72 -5.42
N TYR A 381 -5.67 -0.29 -4.44
CA TYR A 381 -4.33 -0.80 -4.18
C TYR A 381 -4.25 -1.82 -3.04
N ASP A 382 -5.40 -2.26 -2.51
CA ASP A 382 -5.57 -3.25 -1.44
C ASP A 382 -5.18 -4.69 -1.83
N TYR A 383 -4.65 -4.92 -3.02
CA TYR A 383 -4.07 -6.21 -3.44
C TYR A 383 -2.70 -6.04 -4.12
N TYR A 384 -1.97 -5.00 -3.71
CA TYR A 384 -0.63 -4.69 -4.18
C TYR A 384 0.36 -4.77 -3.01
N VAL A 385 1.58 -5.20 -3.33
CA VAL A 385 2.75 -4.85 -2.53
C VAL A 385 3.22 -3.49 -3.00
N ILE A 386 3.44 -2.57 -2.07
CA ILE A 386 3.91 -1.21 -2.36
C ILE A 386 5.27 -1.04 -1.71
N MET A 387 6.26 -0.66 -2.51
CA MET A 387 7.60 -0.32 -1.99
C MET A 387 7.66 1.18 -1.68
N GLY A 388 8.49 1.57 -0.73
CA GLY A 388 8.83 2.99 -0.49
C GLY A 388 9.42 3.69 -1.73
N PRO A 389 9.57 5.02 -1.73
CA PRO A 389 10.04 5.75 -2.91
C PRO A 389 11.49 5.38 -3.31
N GLU A 390 11.87 5.60 -4.56
CA GLU A 390 13.19 5.20 -5.08
C GLU A 390 14.33 6.05 -4.49
N ASP A 391 14.17 7.37 -4.41
CA ASP A 391 15.12 8.30 -3.78
C ASP A 391 14.39 9.18 -2.76
N PRO A 392 14.10 8.66 -1.55
CA PRO A 392 13.34 9.41 -0.56
C PRO A 392 14.02 10.73 -0.13
N PRO A 393 15.35 10.82 0.07
CA PRO A 393 16.02 12.09 0.34
C PRO A 393 15.90 13.09 -0.82
N GLY A 394 16.09 12.65 -2.06
CA GLY A 394 15.92 13.51 -3.24
C GLY A 394 14.49 14.03 -3.38
N LEU A 395 13.50 13.17 -3.15
CA LEU A 395 12.10 13.53 -3.15
C LEU A 395 11.78 14.55 -2.03
N ALA A 396 12.23 14.30 -0.80
CA ALA A 396 12.08 15.23 0.32
C ALA A 396 12.69 16.60 0.01
N GLN A 397 13.88 16.63 -0.58
CA GLN A 397 14.54 17.87 -0.97
C GLN A 397 13.77 18.62 -2.07
N ALA A 398 13.14 17.92 -3.01
CA ALA A 398 12.30 18.52 -4.04
C ALA A 398 11.00 19.10 -3.44
N MET A 399 10.35 18.38 -2.53
CA MET A 399 9.16 18.86 -1.80
C MET A 399 9.49 20.13 -1.00
N ALA A 400 10.60 20.13 -0.26
CA ALA A 400 11.02 21.29 0.54
C ALA A 400 11.25 22.55 -0.31
N ARG A 401 11.88 22.40 -1.49
CA ARG A 401 12.07 23.52 -2.43
C ARG A 401 10.76 24.09 -2.94
N GLU A 402 9.77 23.23 -3.20
CA GLU A 402 8.47 23.64 -3.72
C GLU A 402 7.60 24.31 -2.64
N LEU A 403 7.67 23.80 -1.40
CA LEU A 403 6.85 24.28 -0.28
C LEU A 403 7.43 25.52 0.42
N GLY A 404 8.75 25.69 0.41
CA GLY A 404 9.43 26.73 1.18
C GLY A 404 9.56 26.42 2.68
N CYS A 405 9.29 25.19 3.11
CA CYS A 405 9.56 24.66 4.45
C CYS A 405 10.32 23.32 4.37
N GLU A 406 10.71 22.76 5.51
CA GLU A 406 11.35 21.45 5.55
C GLU A 406 10.35 20.36 5.17
N ALA A 407 10.84 19.25 4.61
CA ALA A 407 10.00 18.13 4.23
C ALA A 407 10.66 16.78 4.51
N ALA A 408 9.84 15.76 4.76
CA ALA A 408 10.30 14.41 4.99
C ALA A 408 9.35 13.36 4.40
N ILE A 409 9.91 12.24 3.98
CA ILE A 409 9.19 11.00 3.76
C ILE A 409 9.28 10.19 5.06
N VAL A 410 8.13 9.75 5.57
CA VAL A 410 8.04 9.04 6.84
C VAL A 410 7.29 7.72 6.64
N ASP A 411 7.86 6.65 7.16
CA ASP A 411 7.17 5.37 7.37
C ASP A 411 6.79 5.26 8.84
N ALA A 412 5.50 5.18 9.17
CA ALA A 412 5.02 5.14 10.55
C ALA A 412 3.89 4.12 10.70
N ASN A 413 3.84 3.46 11.85
CA ASN A 413 2.84 2.43 12.12
C ASN A 413 2.25 2.51 13.54
N ASP A 414 1.13 1.81 13.73
CA ASP A 414 0.42 1.74 15.00
C ASP A 414 1.16 0.95 16.10
N LEU A 415 2.34 0.39 15.82
CA LEU A 415 3.15 -0.31 16.80
C LEU A 415 4.07 0.62 17.61
N GLY A 416 4.02 1.93 17.35
CA GLY A 416 4.86 2.90 18.04
C GLY A 416 6.20 3.15 17.35
N VAL A 417 6.33 2.79 16.06
CA VAL A 417 7.56 2.91 15.29
C VAL A 417 7.32 3.87 14.13
N ALA A 418 8.19 4.86 14.01
CA ALA A 418 8.29 5.72 12.85
C ALA A 418 9.75 5.76 12.37
N TRP A 419 9.95 5.92 11.08
CA TRP A 419 11.24 6.01 10.42
C TRP A 419 11.21 7.15 9.40
N ALA A 420 12.10 8.13 9.55
CA ALA A 420 12.30 9.19 8.58
C ALA A 420 13.18 8.67 7.43
N VAL A 421 12.55 7.97 6.48
CA VAL A 421 13.23 7.26 5.38
C VAL A 421 13.98 8.17 4.41
N GLY A 422 13.60 9.45 4.36
CA GLY A 422 14.29 10.50 3.63
C GLY A 422 13.80 11.89 4.08
N TYR A 423 14.67 12.87 4.09
CA TYR A 423 14.37 14.20 4.63
C TYR A 423 15.22 15.28 3.97
N SER A 424 14.69 16.50 3.90
CA SER A 424 15.41 17.66 3.39
C SER A 424 16.46 18.16 4.39
N GLN A 425 17.37 19.02 3.93
CA GLN A 425 18.30 19.72 4.81
C GLN A 425 17.55 20.50 5.91
N GLY A 426 18.04 20.41 7.15
CA GLY A 426 17.49 21.10 8.33
C GLY A 426 16.72 20.20 9.30
N VAL A 427 16.17 19.09 8.80
CA VAL A 427 15.42 18.12 9.60
C VAL A 427 16.34 17.34 10.54
N ASP A 428 15.94 17.27 11.82
CA ASP A 428 16.47 16.30 12.78
C ASP A 428 15.63 15.00 12.70
N PRO A 429 16.15 13.93 12.08
CA PRO A 429 15.39 12.70 11.87
C PRO A 429 15.07 11.97 13.18
N ALA A 430 15.97 11.97 14.16
CA ALA A 430 15.74 11.26 15.43
C ALA A 430 14.60 11.90 16.22
N TRP A 431 14.57 13.23 16.23
CA TRP A 431 13.46 13.98 16.82
C TRP A 431 12.15 13.77 16.05
N LEU A 432 12.20 13.79 14.71
CA LEU A 432 11.01 13.59 13.88
C LEU A 432 10.41 12.19 14.08
N GLU A 433 11.24 11.14 14.14
CA GLU A 433 10.81 9.77 14.42
C GLU A 433 10.14 9.63 15.78
N GLU A 434 10.66 10.31 16.81
CA GLU A 434 10.05 10.34 18.14
C GLU A 434 8.67 11.00 18.10
N VAL A 435 8.55 12.16 17.47
CA VAL A 435 7.30 12.93 17.34
C VAL A 435 6.25 12.18 16.51
N MET A 436 6.67 11.46 15.47
CA MET A 436 5.78 10.72 14.57
C MET A 436 5.46 9.30 15.07
N SER A 437 6.10 8.83 16.14
CA SER A 437 6.00 7.43 16.61
C SER A 437 4.58 6.99 16.99
N SER A 438 3.68 7.91 17.31
CA SER A 438 2.27 7.59 17.58
C SER A 438 1.42 7.38 16.31
N ASN A 439 2.03 7.51 15.12
CA ASN A 439 1.39 7.53 13.82
C ASN A 439 0.24 8.57 13.70
N PRO A 440 0.54 9.87 13.76
CA PRO A 440 -0.48 10.92 13.64
C PRO A 440 -1.15 10.95 12.26
N ALA A 441 -0.54 10.36 11.23
CA ALA A 441 -1.13 10.20 9.91
C ALA A 441 -2.31 9.23 9.91
N GLY A 442 -2.44 8.40 10.94
CA GLY A 442 -3.47 7.38 11.00
C GLY A 442 -3.28 6.29 9.95
N ASN A 443 -4.36 5.56 9.69
CA ASN A 443 -4.40 4.47 8.71
C ASN A 443 -5.75 4.44 7.97
N GLN A 444 -5.78 3.76 6.83
CA GLN A 444 -7.01 3.40 6.10
C GLN A 444 -7.90 4.63 5.80
N GLU A 445 -9.18 4.58 6.18
CA GLU A 445 -10.23 5.56 5.83
C GLU A 445 -9.97 6.98 6.38
N GLN A 446 -8.99 7.14 7.28
CA GLN A 446 -8.57 8.47 7.75
C GLN A 446 -8.02 9.33 6.60
N GLN A 447 -7.36 8.74 5.59
CA GLN A 447 -6.85 9.44 4.40
C GLN A 447 -6.07 10.73 4.72
N THR A 448 -5.15 10.64 5.67
CA THR A 448 -4.28 11.73 6.12
C THR A 448 -2.80 11.40 5.89
N PRO A 449 -2.39 11.07 4.64
CA PRO A 449 -1.01 10.66 4.35
C PRO A 449 0.02 11.79 4.51
N ILE A 450 -0.45 13.01 4.76
CA ILE A 450 0.36 14.20 4.99
C ILE A 450 0.14 14.65 6.43
N VAL A 451 1.24 14.89 7.15
CA VAL A 451 1.20 15.52 8.48
C VAL A 451 2.17 16.69 8.48
N VAL A 452 1.68 17.87 8.85
CA VAL A 452 2.54 19.04 9.10
C VAL A 452 2.93 19.03 10.57
N VAL A 453 4.23 18.94 10.84
CA VAL A 453 4.81 19.02 12.18
C VAL A 453 5.22 20.46 12.43
N ARG A 454 4.53 21.12 13.35
CA ARG A 454 4.74 22.54 13.68
C ARG A 454 5.26 22.71 15.10
N ARG A 455 6.37 23.43 15.26
CA ARG A 455 6.82 23.90 16.58
C ARG A 455 6.11 25.20 16.90
N LYS A 456 5.32 25.22 17.98
CA LYS A 456 4.74 26.44 18.51
C LYS A 456 5.88 27.32 19.00
N THR A 457 6.16 28.43 18.30
CA THR A 457 7.00 29.48 18.88
C THR A 457 6.35 29.92 20.18
N SER A 458 7.04 29.71 21.30
CA SER A 458 6.64 30.29 22.57
C SER A 458 6.48 31.78 22.35
N GLY A 459 5.25 32.29 22.57
CA GLY A 459 4.93 33.68 22.39
C GLY A 459 6.00 34.54 23.05
N THR A 460 6.41 35.58 22.33
CA THR A 460 7.20 36.72 22.78
C THR A 460 7.15 36.84 24.30
N ARG A 461 8.27 36.55 24.97
CA ARG A 461 8.44 36.96 26.37
C ARG A 461 8.16 38.45 26.40
N THR A 462 6.98 38.84 26.88
CA THR A 462 6.72 40.22 27.28
C THR A 462 7.79 40.55 28.30
N HIS A 463 8.77 41.33 27.87
CA HIS A 463 9.65 42.05 28.76
C HIS A 463 8.74 42.86 29.68
N VAL A 464 8.49 42.35 30.88
CA VAL A 464 8.01 43.15 31.99
C VAL A 464 9.14 44.11 32.28
N GLY A 465 9.07 45.29 31.67
CA GLY A 465 9.95 46.40 31.95
C GLY A 465 9.82 46.73 33.43
N LEU A 466 10.89 46.47 34.18
CA LEU A 466 11.13 47.12 35.45
C LEU A 466 11.16 48.62 35.18
N ARG A 467 10.16 49.35 35.68
CA ARG A 467 10.25 50.81 35.79
C ARG A 467 11.11 51.15 37.02
N PRO A 468 11.96 52.19 36.93
CA PRO A 468 12.77 52.67 38.04
C PRO A 468 11.93 53.26 39.17
#